data_AF-A0A7L4GDN9-F1
#
_entry.id   AF-A0A7L4GDN9-F1
#
_cell.length_a   1.000
_cell.length_b   1.000
_cell.length_c   1.000
_cell.angle_alpha   90.00
_cell.angle_beta   90.00
_cell.angle_gamma   90.00
#
_symmetry.space_group_name_H-M   'P 1'
#
loop_
_entity.id
_entity.type
_entity.pdbx_description
1 polymer ?
#
loop_
_entity_poly.entity_id
_entity_poly.type
_entity_poly.pdbx_seq_one_letter_code
_entity_poly.pdbx_strand_id
1 'polypeptide(L)'
;DPLPPPLPKKQLQRAESLPEQGPSQHCRGDPTPWAGSILYSIPPPHPRHEEGAPSSVPPWDRPSWGLKKPLTKSHSLGEPVARSSPQKAPRPSVELTFGMADGELGQLVESAAGVCRVVVGGQVAALARLSARIQEQLLGPEERWQLLEAELAGKSWAALSVLEREPCCESGDAWYFRVGFTLEQSQVVFAAKVPKPCCTSLGTQSSLGAHCSIQRLIGRISDHLPLELVLPGRPGEQSWSPSGEEPAHLATRPVPQVLISPEVPYQTLAGFVKESRGLHRTSPGHYERLACLLLLQVCLGLEHLRVQNVGQGDLCPENLLLVRCPCLPRGQQGKEASLGLSLPRLLISSFFKVKDKRRPCSTSLGQDWTKGVTAPPSPVADELNVGMLIYRILHVDISLENALGFRSNRLPEIPSLSIYSTGLRRLAMLLLHRDPCKSISIEQARSILQVLLWGPRQELFARSKKTLTLLRSWVEVKRALLLLKFAENWAGAGASPSLEEWLCCQYFKDVTEHTLYQVTQALYT
;
A
#
# COMPACT_ATOMS: atom_id res chain seq x y z
N ASP A 1 7.49 61.87 29.47
CA ASP A 1 6.38 60.94 29.77
C ASP A 1 6.86 59.52 30.00
N PRO A 2 6.22 58.80 30.94
CA PRO A 2 6.88 57.84 31.83
C PRO A 2 6.79 56.39 31.35
N LEU A 3 7.68 55.55 31.88
CA LEU A 3 7.63 54.09 31.73
C LEU A 3 6.28 53.52 32.21
N PRO A 4 5.73 52.51 31.53
CA PRO A 4 4.50 51.85 31.97
C PRO A 4 4.72 51.04 33.26
N PRO A 5 3.69 50.92 34.11
CA PRO A 5 3.77 50.29 35.43
C PRO A 5 3.92 48.76 35.36
N PRO A 6 4.49 48.12 36.40
CA PRO A 6 4.64 46.67 36.44
C PRO A 6 3.30 45.93 36.59
N LEU A 7 3.19 44.79 35.92
CA LEU A 7 2.02 43.90 35.94
C LEU A 7 1.75 43.32 37.34
N PRO A 8 0.46 43.08 37.70
CA PRO A 8 0.08 42.62 39.03
C PRO A 8 0.52 41.18 39.31
N LYS A 9 1.11 40.96 40.49
CA LYS A 9 1.45 39.64 41.03
C LYS A 9 0.15 38.86 41.31
N LYS A 10 -0.09 37.76 40.60
CA LYS A 10 -1.11 36.77 41.00
C LYS A 10 -0.65 36.04 42.26
N GLN A 11 -1.29 36.34 43.38
CA GLN A 11 -1.32 35.49 44.58
C GLN A 11 -2.05 34.20 44.23
N LEU A 12 -1.36 33.05 44.25
CA LEU A 12 -2.02 31.76 44.37
C LEU A 12 -2.31 31.53 45.85
N GLN A 13 -3.59 31.56 46.22
CA GLN A 13 -4.04 31.09 47.52
C GLN A 13 -3.84 29.57 47.57
N ARG A 14 -2.89 29.17 48.40
CA ARG A 14 -2.67 27.80 48.87
C ARG A 14 -3.82 27.45 49.81
N ALA A 15 -4.53 26.36 49.55
CA ALA A 15 -5.39 25.76 50.57
C ALA A 15 -4.49 25.03 51.58
N GLU A 16 -4.61 25.40 52.86
CA GLU A 16 -3.93 24.80 54.01
C GLU A 16 -4.79 23.71 54.65
N SER A 17 -4.14 22.62 55.07
CA SER A 17 -4.30 21.91 56.36
C SER A 17 -3.28 20.76 56.38
N LEU A 18 -2.10 20.87 57.02
CA LEU A 18 -1.71 20.81 58.46
C LEU A 18 -1.82 19.39 59.10
N PRO A 19 -0.96 18.99 60.07
CA PRO A 19 0.47 18.68 59.89
C PRO A 19 0.97 17.42 60.66
N GLU A 20 2.19 17.00 60.29
CA GLU A 20 3.31 16.44 61.08
C GLU A 20 3.13 15.45 62.25
N GLN A 21 3.96 14.39 62.25
CA GLN A 21 5.06 14.24 63.23
C GLN A 21 6.29 13.55 62.59
N GLY A 22 7.45 14.21 62.67
CA GLY A 22 8.80 13.64 62.45
C GLY A 22 9.31 12.84 63.66
N PRO A 23 10.62 12.51 63.82
CA PRO A 23 11.78 13.40 63.56
C PRO A 23 12.98 12.75 62.78
N SER A 24 13.69 13.53 61.94
CA SER A 24 15.09 14.06 62.06
C SER A 24 16.24 13.01 62.15
N GLN A 25 17.30 13.00 61.34
CA GLN A 25 18.46 13.94 61.29
C GLN A 25 19.26 13.74 59.96
N HIS A 26 19.66 14.79 59.22
CA HIS A 26 21.05 15.33 59.04
C HIS A 26 22.14 14.26 58.69
N CYS A 27 23.07 14.37 57.73
CA CYS A 27 23.66 15.48 56.95
C CYS A 27 24.55 14.96 55.78
N ARG A 28 24.61 15.74 54.68
CA ARG A 28 25.79 16.20 53.88
C ARG A 28 26.77 15.19 53.21
N GLY A 29 26.95 15.35 51.89
CA GLY A 29 28.26 15.26 51.20
C GLY A 29 28.36 14.36 49.94
N ASP A 30 28.56 14.97 48.77
CA ASP A 30 28.97 14.40 47.45
C ASP A 30 30.36 13.67 47.47
N PRO A 31 30.91 13.13 46.35
CA PRO A 31 30.39 12.22 45.31
C PRO A 31 31.35 11.02 45.02
N THR A 32 31.11 10.29 43.91
CA THR A 32 32.00 9.35 43.14
C THR A 32 31.97 7.82 43.41
N PRO A 33 32.28 6.99 42.38
CA PRO A 33 31.50 5.80 42.01
C PRO A 33 32.26 4.48 42.23
N TRP A 34 31.55 3.34 42.30
CA TRP A 34 32.02 2.07 41.71
C TRP A 34 31.02 0.91 41.79
N ALA A 35 31.12 0.10 40.75
CA ALA A 35 31.03 -1.36 40.72
C ALA A 35 29.78 -2.03 41.31
N GLY A 36 28.96 -2.55 40.39
CA GLY A 36 27.94 -3.53 40.69
C GLY A 36 28.51 -4.82 41.27
N SER A 37 27.73 -5.41 42.17
CA SER A 37 27.88 -6.79 42.61
C SER A 37 26.50 -7.31 42.98
N ILE A 38 25.97 -8.26 42.22
CA ILE A 38 25.00 -9.24 42.74
C ILE A 38 25.49 -10.62 42.36
N LEU A 39 25.52 -11.44 43.40
CA LEU A 39 26.05 -12.78 43.53
C LEU A 39 25.17 -13.84 42.82
N TYR A 40 25.88 -14.80 42.23
CA TYR A 40 25.66 -16.27 42.17
C TYR A 40 24.27 -16.85 42.51
N SER A 41 23.80 -17.79 41.68
CA SER A 41 23.95 -19.24 41.97
C SER A 41 23.46 -20.14 40.82
N ILE A 42 24.26 -21.18 40.56
CA ILE A 42 24.13 -22.30 39.60
C ILE A 42 23.43 -23.49 40.29
N PRO A 43 22.71 -24.39 39.59
CA PRO A 43 22.52 -25.76 40.04
C PRO A 43 23.30 -26.82 39.20
N PRO A 44 23.83 -27.90 39.80
CA PRO A 44 24.67 -28.93 39.16
C PRO A 44 23.90 -30.25 38.83
N PRO A 45 24.56 -31.30 38.27
CA PRO A 45 23.97 -32.29 37.35
C PRO A 45 23.74 -33.73 37.89
N HIS A 46 23.23 -34.58 36.99
CA HIS A 46 23.04 -36.05 36.98
C HIS A 46 23.97 -36.96 37.82
N PRO A 47 23.52 -38.20 38.07
CA PRO A 47 24.39 -39.38 38.08
C PRO A 47 24.00 -40.47 37.04
N ARG A 48 24.99 -41.24 36.58
CA ARG A 48 24.93 -42.47 35.78
C ARG A 48 25.56 -43.64 36.55
N HIS A 49 25.07 -44.87 36.34
CA HIS A 49 25.81 -46.10 35.94
C HIS A 49 24.80 -47.28 35.90
N GLU A 50 24.59 -47.92 34.74
CA GLU A 50 25.03 -49.29 34.31
C GLU A 50 24.24 -50.42 35.02
N GLU A 51 23.77 -51.53 34.41
CA GLU A 51 24.17 -52.33 33.25
C GLU A 51 23.03 -53.37 32.95
N GLY A 52 22.98 -53.96 31.74
CA GLY A 52 22.34 -55.28 31.50
C GLY A 52 21.03 -55.34 30.70
N ALA A 53 21.11 -55.78 29.44
CA ALA A 53 20.00 -56.36 28.64
C ALA A 53 20.08 -57.91 28.70
N PRO A 54 19.25 -58.74 28.00
CA PRO A 54 18.07 -58.46 27.15
C PRO A 54 16.87 -59.42 27.38
N SER A 55 15.80 -59.26 26.56
CA SER A 55 15.03 -60.33 25.88
C SER A 55 13.50 -60.37 26.08
N SER A 56 12.84 -60.50 24.91
CA SER A 56 11.60 -61.25 24.58
C SER A 56 10.20 -60.71 24.92
N VAL A 57 9.41 -60.63 23.85
CA VAL A 57 7.95 -60.52 23.66
C VAL A 57 7.51 -61.85 22.99
N PRO A 58 6.23 -62.31 22.85
CA PRO A 58 4.90 -62.14 23.52
C PRO A 58 4.39 -63.56 24.00
N PRO A 59 3.09 -64.04 24.00
CA PRO A 59 1.76 -63.45 23.67
C PRO A 59 0.50 -63.85 24.51
N TRP A 60 -0.55 -63.02 24.33
CA TRP A 60 -2.01 -63.27 24.15
C TRP A 60 -2.88 -64.15 25.11
N ASP A 61 -4.10 -63.60 25.29
CA ASP A 61 -5.43 -64.22 25.48
C ASP A 61 -6.06 -64.58 26.86
N ARG A 62 -7.34 -64.18 26.93
CA ARG A 62 -8.43 -64.28 27.94
C ARG A 62 -8.92 -65.76 28.12
N PRO A 63 -10.03 -66.14 28.85
CA PRO A 63 -10.99 -65.41 29.73
C PRO A 63 -11.52 -66.17 30.99
N SER A 64 -12.50 -65.54 31.69
CA SER A 64 -13.67 -66.11 32.43
C SER A 64 -13.41 -66.74 33.81
N TRP A 65 -14.19 -66.54 34.91
CA TRP A 65 -15.64 -66.56 35.17
C TRP A 65 -15.95 -65.73 36.46
N GLY A 66 -17.07 -64.98 36.59
CA GLY A 66 -18.34 -65.39 37.25
C GLY A 66 -18.23 -65.38 38.79
N LEU A 67 -19.10 -64.88 39.66
CA LEU A 67 -20.55 -64.61 39.70
C LEU A 67 -20.78 -64.00 41.13
N LYS A 68 -21.61 -62.99 41.40
CA LYS A 68 -23.00 -63.13 41.89
C LYS A 68 -23.54 -61.75 42.35
N LYS A 69 -24.75 -61.40 41.87
CA LYS A 69 -25.70 -60.44 42.48
C LYS A 69 -26.77 -61.23 43.27
N PRO A 70 -27.54 -60.59 44.16
CA PRO A 70 -28.93 -60.19 43.80
C PRO A 70 -29.28 -58.79 44.37
N LEU A 71 -29.77 -57.81 43.60
CA LEU A 71 -31.15 -57.53 43.14
C LEU A 71 -32.24 -57.36 44.23
N THR A 72 -32.68 -56.11 44.42
CA THR A 72 -34.07 -55.78 44.75
C THR A 72 -34.47 -54.37 44.23
N LYS A 73 -35.40 -54.38 43.24
CA LYS A 73 -36.58 -53.50 43.01
C LYS A 73 -36.39 -51.95 42.98
N SER A 74 -36.38 -51.28 41.82
CA SER A 74 -37.52 -50.83 40.94
C SER A 74 -38.12 -49.48 41.39
N HIS A 75 -38.42 -48.42 40.62
CA HIS A 75 -38.66 -48.11 39.19
C HIS A 75 -38.48 -46.58 39.00
N SER A 76 -38.03 -46.09 37.83
CA SER A 76 -38.80 -45.17 36.95
C SER A 76 -37.93 -44.46 35.88
N LEU A 77 -38.16 -44.88 34.63
CA LEU A 77 -38.18 -44.18 33.33
C LEU A 77 -37.36 -42.88 33.05
N GLY A 78 -36.57 -42.94 31.97
CA GLY A 78 -36.19 -41.77 31.14
C GLY A 78 -34.77 -41.84 30.55
N GLU A 79 -34.65 -42.01 29.22
CA GLU A 79 -33.41 -42.23 28.44
C GLU A 79 -32.32 -41.13 28.57
N PRO A 80 -31.02 -41.46 28.48
CA PRO A 80 -29.96 -40.48 28.23
C PRO A 80 -29.64 -40.40 26.73
N VAL A 81 -30.01 -39.30 26.09
CA VAL A 81 -29.47 -38.89 24.79
C VAL A 81 -28.02 -38.41 24.96
N ALA A 82 -27.17 -38.85 24.04
CA ALA A 82 -25.74 -38.59 23.93
C ALA A 82 -25.33 -37.12 24.14
N ARG A 83 -24.20 -36.91 24.85
CA ARG A 83 -23.39 -35.68 24.75
C ARG A 83 -21.98 -36.02 24.31
N SER A 84 -21.80 -35.99 22.99
CA SER A 84 -20.54 -35.59 22.37
C SER A 84 -20.15 -34.19 22.85
N SER A 85 -18.96 -34.05 23.42
CA SER A 85 -18.38 -32.73 23.71
C SER A 85 -17.89 -32.11 22.39
N PRO A 86 -18.33 -30.90 22.01
CA PRO A 86 -17.89 -30.28 20.79
C PRO A 86 -16.49 -29.69 20.97
N GLN A 87 -15.58 -30.09 20.08
CA GLN A 87 -14.36 -29.33 19.80
C GLN A 87 -14.77 -27.89 19.45
N LYS A 88 -14.32 -26.95 20.28
CA LYS A 88 -14.64 -25.53 20.15
C LYS A 88 -13.85 -24.96 18.97
N ALA A 89 -14.56 -24.63 17.90
CA ALA A 89 -14.05 -23.80 16.81
C ALA A 89 -13.47 -22.47 17.36
N PRO A 90 -12.48 -21.85 16.70
CA PRO A 90 -11.96 -20.56 17.13
C PRO A 90 -13.10 -19.53 17.13
N ARG A 91 -13.33 -18.90 18.28
CA ARG A 91 -14.33 -17.84 18.41
C ARG A 91 -13.93 -16.67 17.51
N PRO A 92 -14.89 -15.99 16.84
CA PRO A 92 -14.61 -14.74 16.16
C PRO A 92 -14.06 -13.74 17.18
N SER A 93 -12.99 -13.03 16.81
CA SER A 93 -12.33 -12.01 17.62
C SER A 93 -13.37 -11.03 18.16
N VAL A 94 -13.62 -11.08 19.47
CA VAL A 94 -14.53 -10.14 20.15
C VAL A 94 -13.96 -8.74 19.98
N GLU A 95 -14.74 -7.81 19.44
CA GLU A 95 -14.30 -6.41 19.29
C GLU A 95 -14.26 -5.77 20.69
N LEU A 96 -13.05 -5.63 21.21
CA LEU A 96 -12.80 -5.04 22.51
C LEU A 96 -13.05 -3.53 22.45
N THR A 97 -13.95 -3.04 23.29
CA THR A 97 -14.25 -1.62 23.43
C THR A 97 -13.98 -1.17 24.86
N PHE A 98 -13.73 0.13 25.05
CA PHE A 98 -13.44 0.69 26.37
C PHE A 98 -14.59 0.45 27.38
N GLY A 99 -15.83 0.29 26.90
CA GLY A 99 -17.01 0.03 27.73
C GLY A 99 -17.28 -1.44 28.04
N MET A 100 -16.35 -2.36 27.77
CA MET A 100 -16.51 -3.78 28.08
C MET A 100 -16.61 -4.03 29.59
N ALA A 101 -17.46 -4.97 29.99
CA ALA A 101 -17.64 -5.33 31.40
C ALA A 101 -16.43 -6.08 31.96
N ASP A 102 -16.09 -5.80 33.22
CA ASP A 102 -14.92 -6.39 33.91
C ASP A 102 -14.95 -7.93 33.96
N GLY A 103 -16.14 -8.55 33.96
CA GLY A 103 -16.28 -10.01 33.94
C GLY A 103 -15.79 -10.66 32.63
N GLU A 104 -15.91 -9.97 31.50
CA GLU A 104 -15.39 -10.43 30.20
C GLU A 104 -13.90 -10.13 30.06
N LEU A 105 -13.45 -9.00 30.61
CA LEU A 105 -12.04 -8.61 30.65
C LEU A 105 -11.22 -9.52 31.57
N GLY A 106 -11.79 -9.98 32.68
CA GLY A 106 -11.13 -10.86 33.66
C GLY A 106 -10.51 -12.10 33.01
N GLN A 107 -11.25 -12.79 32.13
CA GLN A 107 -10.77 -13.99 31.41
C GLN A 107 -9.60 -13.72 30.48
N LEU A 108 -9.40 -12.46 30.07
CA LEU A 108 -8.34 -12.04 29.15
C LEU A 108 -7.07 -11.56 29.87
N VAL A 109 -7.22 -11.07 31.11
CA VAL A 109 -6.14 -10.47 31.92
C VAL A 109 -5.48 -11.47 32.88
N GLU A 110 -6.00 -12.69 32.98
CA GLU A 110 -5.46 -13.79 33.81
C GLU A 110 -3.97 -14.13 33.57
N SER A 111 -3.40 -13.77 32.41
CA SER A 111 -1.97 -13.94 32.15
C SER A 111 -1.39 -12.78 31.34
N ALA A 112 -0.13 -12.42 31.61
CA ALA A 112 0.60 -11.42 30.82
C ALA A 112 0.63 -11.77 29.32
N ALA A 113 0.72 -13.05 28.97
CA ALA A 113 0.63 -13.51 27.58
C ALA A 113 -0.77 -13.31 26.97
N GLY A 114 -1.83 -13.50 27.77
CA GLY A 114 -3.21 -13.22 27.38
C GLY A 114 -3.41 -11.74 27.07
N VAL A 115 -2.94 -10.87 27.96
CA VAL A 115 -2.97 -9.41 27.78
C VAL A 115 -2.23 -8.99 26.52
N CYS A 116 -1.00 -9.48 26.31
CA CYS A 116 -0.22 -9.15 25.11
C CYS A 116 -0.96 -9.55 23.83
N ARG A 117 -1.55 -10.75 23.76
CA ARG A 117 -2.32 -11.17 22.58
C ARG A 117 -3.51 -10.26 22.30
N VAL A 118 -4.22 -9.87 23.36
CA VAL A 118 -5.37 -8.95 23.27
C VAL A 118 -4.94 -7.58 22.76
N VAL A 119 -3.89 -7.00 23.33
CA VAL A 119 -3.37 -5.70 22.91
C VAL A 119 -2.92 -5.74 21.45
N VAL A 120 -2.14 -6.75 21.05
CA VAL A 120 -1.67 -6.91 19.67
C VAL A 120 -2.85 -7.08 18.70
N GLY A 121 -3.86 -7.87 19.05
CA GLY A 121 -5.08 -8.00 18.25
C GLY A 121 -5.84 -6.68 18.11
N GLY A 122 -5.97 -5.93 19.20
CA GLY A 122 -6.56 -4.59 19.22
C GLY A 122 -5.81 -3.59 18.34
N GLN A 123 -4.47 -3.63 18.34
CA GLN A 123 -3.64 -2.78 17.49
C GLN A 123 -3.89 -3.05 15.99
N VAL A 124 -3.94 -4.33 15.58
CA VAL A 124 -4.20 -4.70 14.18
C VAL A 124 -5.60 -4.23 13.75
N ALA A 125 -6.63 -4.47 14.57
CA ALA A 125 -7.99 -4.02 14.28
C ALA A 125 -8.09 -2.49 14.20
N ALA A 126 -7.40 -1.76 15.09
CA ALA A 126 -7.36 -0.30 15.07
C ALA A 126 -6.68 0.22 13.79
N LEU A 127 -5.56 -0.37 13.36
CA LEU A 127 -4.89 -0.02 12.11
C LEU A 127 -5.76 -0.30 10.89
N ALA A 128 -6.54 -1.39 10.88
CA ALA A 128 -7.49 -1.68 9.81
C ALA A 128 -8.58 -0.60 9.70
N ARG A 129 -9.18 -0.20 10.83
CA ARG A 129 -10.19 0.88 10.86
C ARG A 129 -9.61 2.24 10.47
N LEU A 130 -8.40 2.57 10.95
CA LEU A 130 -7.70 3.79 10.56
C LEU A 130 -7.41 3.79 9.07
N SER A 131 -6.89 2.70 8.51
CA SER A 131 -6.63 2.58 7.07
C SER A 131 -7.88 2.83 6.24
N ALA A 132 -9.02 2.22 6.61
CA ALA A 132 -10.30 2.42 5.93
C ALA A 132 -10.78 3.89 6.00
N ARG A 133 -10.67 4.54 7.17
CA ARG A 133 -11.02 5.96 7.33
C ARG A 133 -10.13 6.89 6.51
N ILE A 134 -8.81 6.65 6.52
CA ILE A 134 -7.87 7.46 5.73
C ILE A 134 -8.16 7.27 4.23
N GLN A 135 -8.46 6.04 3.79
CA GLN A 135 -8.82 5.74 2.41
C GLN A 135 -10.08 6.49 1.97
N GLU A 136 -11.13 6.51 2.79
CA GLU A 136 -12.36 7.27 2.53
C GLU A 136 -12.08 8.77 2.43
N GLN A 137 -11.21 9.32 3.29
CA GLN A 137 -10.80 10.73 3.21
C GLN A 137 -9.99 11.05 1.95
N LEU A 138 -9.12 10.13 1.50
CA LEU A 138 -8.29 10.29 0.30
C LEU A 138 -9.07 10.16 -1.01
N LEU A 139 -10.07 9.29 -1.05
CA LEU A 139 -10.91 9.04 -2.23
C LEU A 139 -12.17 9.91 -2.24
N GLY A 140 -12.58 10.46 -1.11
CA GLY A 140 -13.90 11.05 -0.91
C GLY A 140 -14.99 9.98 -0.73
N PRO A 141 -16.13 10.35 -0.12
CA PRO A 141 -17.23 9.42 0.13
C PRO A 141 -17.79 8.87 -1.19
N GLU A 142 -18.02 7.56 -1.24
CA GLU A 142 -18.46 6.87 -2.46
C GLU A 142 -19.84 7.36 -2.93
N GLU A 143 -20.73 7.70 -1.99
CA GLU A 143 -22.05 8.28 -2.24
C GLU A 143 -21.98 9.58 -3.06
N ARG A 144 -20.97 10.42 -2.80
CA ARG A 144 -20.76 11.66 -3.55
C ARG A 144 -20.43 11.38 -5.01
N TRP A 145 -19.66 10.33 -5.28
CA TRP A 145 -19.31 9.95 -6.65
C TRP A 145 -20.47 9.30 -7.38
N GLN A 146 -21.29 8.52 -6.68
CA GLN A 146 -22.52 7.94 -7.25
C GLN A 146 -23.53 9.03 -7.62
N LEU A 147 -23.71 10.05 -6.77
CA LEU A 147 -24.54 11.22 -7.08
C LEU A 147 -24.02 11.94 -8.33
N LEU A 148 -22.71 12.18 -8.41
CA LEU A 148 -22.09 12.83 -9.57
C LEU A 148 -22.22 12.02 -10.86
N GLU A 149 -22.09 10.69 -10.78
CA GLU A 149 -22.29 9.80 -11.92
C GLU A 149 -23.74 9.86 -12.41
N ALA A 150 -24.72 9.90 -11.49
CA ALA A 150 -26.13 10.07 -11.84
C ALA A 150 -26.42 11.44 -12.48
N GLU A 151 -25.82 12.51 -11.98
CA GLU A 151 -26.00 13.87 -12.51
C GLU A 151 -25.33 14.07 -13.88
N LEU A 152 -24.21 13.39 -14.14
CA LEU A 152 -23.53 13.41 -15.43
C LEU A 152 -24.19 12.47 -16.46
N ALA A 153 -25.03 11.52 -16.01
CA ALA A 153 -25.66 10.56 -16.90
C ALA A 153 -26.56 11.27 -17.93
N GLY A 154 -26.29 11.01 -19.21
CA GLY A 154 -27.04 11.60 -20.33
C GLY A 154 -26.79 13.09 -20.56
N LYS A 155 -25.88 13.72 -19.82
CA LYS A 155 -25.46 15.11 -20.08
C LYS A 155 -24.58 15.18 -21.32
N SER A 156 -24.70 16.29 -22.03
CA SER A 156 -23.84 16.62 -23.16
C SER A 156 -22.60 17.39 -22.73
N TRP A 157 -21.63 17.52 -23.63
CA TRP A 157 -20.44 18.36 -23.38
C TRP A 157 -20.81 19.80 -23.00
N ALA A 158 -21.91 20.34 -23.54
CA ALA A 158 -22.39 21.69 -23.24
C ALA A 158 -22.73 21.94 -21.76
N ALA A 159 -22.94 20.87 -20.97
CA ALA A 159 -23.13 20.97 -19.52
C ALA A 159 -21.82 21.21 -18.75
N LEU A 160 -20.67 21.04 -19.41
CA LEU A 160 -19.35 21.24 -18.83
C LEU A 160 -18.79 22.61 -19.20
N SER A 161 -18.15 23.26 -18.23
CA SER A 161 -17.37 24.47 -18.42
C SER A 161 -15.90 24.11 -18.67
N VAL A 162 -15.32 24.54 -19.78
CA VAL A 162 -13.88 24.35 -20.04
C VAL A 162 -13.10 25.37 -19.23
N LEU A 163 -12.24 24.90 -18.32
CA LEU A 163 -11.44 25.78 -17.47
C LEU A 163 -10.09 26.13 -18.12
N GLU A 164 -9.52 25.18 -18.85
CA GLU A 164 -8.26 25.31 -19.57
C GLU A 164 -8.44 24.76 -21.00
N ARG A 165 -8.07 25.55 -22.02
CA ARG A 165 -8.20 25.16 -23.44
C ARG A 165 -7.11 24.20 -23.91
N GLU A 166 -5.95 24.28 -23.27
CA GLU A 166 -4.84 23.36 -23.47
C GLU A 166 -4.96 22.18 -22.52
N PRO A 167 -4.44 20.99 -22.89
CA PRO A 167 -4.49 19.84 -22.01
C PRO A 167 -3.59 20.06 -20.80
N CYS A 168 -4.14 19.83 -19.61
CA CYS A 168 -3.39 19.91 -18.35
C CYS A 168 -2.43 18.72 -18.16
N CYS A 169 -2.66 17.62 -18.86
CA CYS A 169 -1.77 16.46 -18.88
C CYS A 169 -1.94 15.69 -20.20
N GLU A 170 -0.84 15.21 -20.76
CA GLU A 170 -0.83 14.33 -21.93
C GLU A 170 -0.24 12.97 -21.55
N SER A 171 -1.06 11.92 -21.63
CA SER A 171 -0.63 10.52 -21.45
C SER A 171 -0.37 9.84 -22.79
N GLY A 172 0.14 8.61 -22.75
CA GLY A 172 0.29 7.80 -23.97
C GLY A 172 -1.05 7.48 -24.66
N ASP A 173 -2.14 7.37 -23.89
CA ASP A 173 -3.46 6.95 -24.40
C ASP A 173 -4.48 8.09 -24.58
N ALA A 174 -4.28 9.26 -23.97
CA ALA A 174 -5.28 10.32 -23.93
C ALA A 174 -4.70 11.72 -23.68
N TRP A 175 -5.51 12.74 -23.97
CA TRP A 175 -5.33 14.10 -23.49
C TRP A 175 -6.30 14.38 -22.35
N TYR A 176 -5.84 15.05 -21.30
CA TYR A 176 -6.66 15.42 -20.14
C TYR A 176 -6.89 16.92 -20.14
N PHE A 177 -8.16 17.33 -20.05
CA PHE A 177 -8.56 18.73 -19.94
C PHE A 177 -9.24 18.99 -18.61
N ARG A 178 -8.94 20.13 -17.99
CA ARG A 178 -9.62 20.56 -16.77
C ARG A 178 -10.98 21.15 -17.13
N VAL A 179 -12.04 20.54 -16.62
CA VAL A 179 -13.43 20.95 -16.84
C VAL A 179 -14.15 21.15 -15.51
N GLY A 180 -15.13 22.04 -15.49
CA GLY A 180 -15.98 22.29 -14.33
C GLY A 180 -17.42 21.86 -14.60
N PHE A 181 -18.09 21.35 -13.58
CA PHE A 181 -19.51 21.02 -13.59
C PHE A 181 -20.19 21.65 -12.37
N THR A 182 -21.33 22.29 -12.58
CA THR A 182 -22.08 22.93 -11.49
C THR A 182 -23.01 21.90 -10.85
N LEU A 183 -22.73 21.51 -9.62
CA LEU A 183 -23.56 20.62 -8.80
C LEU A 183 -24.03 21.39 -7.57
N GLU A 184 -25.34 21.42 -7.30
CA GLU A 184 -25.91 22.03 -6.08
C GLU A 184 -25.32 23.42 -5.76
N GLN A 185 -25.16 24.26 -6.79
CA GLN A 185 -24.60 25.62 -6.70
C GLN A 185 -23.09 25.72 -6.41
N SER A 186 -22.37 24.60 -6.36
CA SER A 186 -20.91 24.55 -6.28
C SER A 186 -20.28 24.04 -7.58
N GLN A 187 -19.24 24.71 -8.05
CA GLN A 187 -18.47 24.24 -9.19
C GLN A 187 -17.49 23.15 -8.75
N VAL A 188 -17.67 21.94 -9.28
CA VAL A 188 -16.76 20.81 -9.07
C VAL A 188 -15.84 20.69 -10.28
N VAL A 189 -14.55 20.49 -10.04
CA VAL A 189 -13.53 20.39 -11.09
C VAL A 189 -13.20 18.92 -11.37
N PHE A 190 -13.18 18.55 -12.64
CA PHE A 190 -12.92 17.20 -13.14
C PHE A 190 -11.88 17.21 -14.27
N ALA A 191 -11.45 16.00 -14.65
CA ALA A 191 -10.67 15.79 -15.85
C ALA A 191 -11.52 15.15 -16.95
N ALA A 192 -11.62 15.83 -18.08
CA ALA A 192 -12.10 15.25 -19.33
C ALA A 192 -10.94 14.50 -20.00
N LYS A 193 -11.00 13.17 -19.98
CA LYS A 193 -10.08 12.27 -20.68
C LYS A 193 -10.57 12.07 -22.11
N VAL A 194 -9.84 12.65 -23.07
CA VAL A 194 -10.09 12.53 -24.51
C VAL A 194 -9.12 11.50 -25.09
N PRO A 195 -9.56 10.29 -25.46
CA PRO A 195 -8.68 9.25 -25.98
C PRO A 195 -8.02 9.65 -27.30
N LYS A 196 -6.75 9.29 -27.46
CA LYS A 196 -6.01 9.46 -28.72
C LYS A 196 -6.56 8.50 -29.79
N PRO A 197 -6.47 8.88 -31.09
CA PRO A 197 -6.85 7.98 -32.19
C PRO A 197 -6.14 6.63 -32.05
N CYS A 198 -6.87 5.52 -32.26
CA CYS A 198 -6.41 4.14 -32.07
C CYS A 198 -6.35 3.62 -30.62
N CYS A 199 -6.55 4.46 -29.60
CA CYS A 199 -6.62 4.02 -28.21
C CYS A 199 -8.08 3.84 -27.79
N THR A 200 -8.62 2.61 -27.91
CA THR A 200 -9.93 2.30 -27.33
C THR A 200 -9.74 1.86 -25.89
N SER A 201 -9.89 2.78 -24.93
CA SER A 201 -10.02 2.40 -23.52
C SER A 201 -11.30 1.56 -23.40
N LEU A 202 -11.15 0.27 -23.08
CA LEU A 202 -12.26 -0.68 -23.04
C LEU A 202 -13.35 -0.17 -22.09
N GLY A 203 -14.61 -0.24 -22.54
CA GLY A 203 -15.81 0.21 -21.82
C GLY A 203 -16.20 -0.62 -20.60
N THR A 204 -15.25 -0.97 -19.72
CA THR A 204 -15.50 -1.77 -18.52
C THR A 204 -14.58 -1.37 -17.36
N GLN A 205 -14.32 -0.06 -17.17
CA GLN A 205 -13.62 0.43 -15.97
C GLN A 205 -14.56 0.61 -14.77
N SER A 206 -15.88 0.65 -14.98
CA SER A 206 -16.88 0.84 -13.93
C SER A 206 -17.03 -0.36 -12.97
N SER A 207 -16.47 -1.54 -13.32
CA SER A 207 -16.52 -2.75 -12.47
C SER A 207 -15.28 -2.97 -11.61
N LEU A 208 -14.30 -2.06 -11.64
CA LEU A 208 -13.00 -2.24 -10.98
C LEU A 208 -13.01 -1.97 -9.47
N GLY A 209 -14.09 -1.38 -8.93
CA GLY A 209 -14.14 -0.94 -7.54
C GLY A 209 -13.17 0.22 -7.23
N ALA A 210 -13.41 0.90 -6.11
CA ALA A 210 -12.59 2.01 -5.63
C ALA A 210 -11.17 1.56 -5.26
N HIS A 211 -10.13 2.19 -5.81
CA HIS A 211 -8.76 1.97 -5.35
C HIS A 211 -7.91 3.24 -5.49
N CYS A 212 -7.04 3.52 -4.50
CA CYS A 212 -6.23 4.74 -4.45
C CYS A 212 -5.26 4.90 -5.64
N SER A 213 -4.93 3.82 -6.34
CA SER A 213 -3.94 3.81 -7.43
C SER A 213 -4.51 3.44 -8.81
N ILE A 214 -5.83 3.33 -8.93
CA ILE A 214 -6.52 3.02 -10.19
C ILE A 214 -7.34 4.24 -10.59
N GLN A 215 -7.23 4.67 -11.85
CA GLN A 215 -8.05 5.78 -12.35
C GLN A 215 -9.53 5.43 -12.28
N ARG A 216 -10.33 6.29 -11.64
CA ARG A 216 -11.79 6.18 -11.65
C ARG A 216 -12.36 6.98 -12.82
N LEU A 217 -13.39 6.42 -13.44
CA LEU A 217 -14.22 7.11 -14.43
C LEU A 217 -15.65 7.14 -13.91
N ILE A 218 -16.25 8.35 -13.90
CA ILE A 218 -17.59 8.62 -13.34
C ILE A 218 -18.61 9.02 -14.40
N GLY A 219 -18.19 9.13 -15.67
CA GLY A 219 -19.08 9.60 -16.72
C GLY A 219 -18.51 9.39 -18.11
N ARG A 220 -19.42 9.42 -19.08
CA ARG A 220 -19.12 9.25 -20.50
C ARG A 220 -19.96 10.23 -21.30
N ILE A 221 -19.31 11.00 -22.15
CA ILE A 221 -19.94 11.96 -23.06
C ILE A 221 -19.59 11.53 -24.49
N SER A 222 -20.60 11.38 -25.33
CA SER A 222 -20.45 10.86 -26.71
C SER A 222 -20.70 11.91 -27.78
N ASP A 223 -20.70 13.19 -27.40
CA ASP A 223 -20.91 14.32 -28.32
C ASP A 223 -19.62 14.74 -29.02
N HIS A 224 -19.78 15.58 -30.05
CA HIS A 224 -18.66 16.23 -30.72
C HIS A 224 -17.86 17.08 -29.72
N LEU A 225 -16.54 16.89 -29.74
CA LEU A 225 -15.61 17.72 -28.99
C LEU A 225 -15.75 19.19 -29.45
N PRO A 226 -15.84 20.18 -28.55
CA PRO A 226 -15.86 21.58 -28.96
C PRO A 226 -14.58 21.94 -29.73
N LEU A 227 -14.74 22.82 -30.72
CA LEU A 227 -13.63 23.40 -31.50
C LEU A 227 -12.65 24.21 -30.65
N GLU A 228 -13.06 24.60 -29.43
CA GLU A 228 -12.24 25.39 -28.50
C GLU A 228 -11.11 24.60 -27.83
N LEU A 229 -11.16 23.27 -27.83
CA LEU A 229 -10.11 22.44 -27.25
C LEU A 229 -8.95 22.26 -28.23
N VAL A 230 -7.76 22.62 -27.78
CA VAL A 230 -6.54 22.45 -28.57
C VAL A 230 -6.06 21.01 -28.39
N LEU A 231 -6.17 20.19 -29.44
CA LEU A 231 -5.63 18.83 -29.46
C LEU A 231 -4.19 18.85 -30.02
N PRO A 232 -3.17 18.56 -29.20
CA PRO A 232 -1.78 18.52 -29.66
C PRO A 232 -1.60 17.50 -30.80
N GLY A 233 -0.96 17.93 -31.89
CA GLY A 233 -0.56 17.04 -32.98
C GLY A 233 -1.63 16.74 -34.04
N ARG A 234 -2.70 17.54 -34.19
CA ARG A 234 -3.47 17.57 -35.45
C ARG A 234 -2.60 18.23 -36.54
N PRO A 235 -2.11 17.51 -37.56
CA PRO A 235 -1.53 18.14 -38.73
C PRO A 235 -2.69 18.67 -39.58
N GLY A 236 -2.81 19.98 -39.71
CA GLY A 236 -3.62 20.62 -40.76
C GLY A 236 -4.99 21.17 -40.35
N GLU A 237 -5.03 22.17 -39.48
CA GLU A 237 -6.10 23.18 -39.45
C GLU A 237 -5.46 24.58 -39.35
N GLN A 238 -4.55 24.90 -40.27
CA GLN A 238 -4.06 26.28 -40.51
C GLN A 238 -4.11 26.69 -42.00
N SER A 239 -4.83 25.95 -42.84
CA SER A 239 -5.11 26.38 -44.22
C SER A 239 -6.54 26.03 -44.62
N TRP A 240 -7.51 26.77 -44.08
CA TRP A 240 -8.76 26.95 -44.83
C TRP A 240 -8.50 27.93 -45.97
N SER A 241 -8.17 27.38 -47.13
CA SER A 241 -8.35 28.08 -48.40
C SER A 241 -9.78 27.81 -48.88
N PRO A 242 -10.57 28.83 -49.23
CA PRO A 242 -11.92 28.66 -49.73
C PRO A 242 -11.84 28.35 -51.22
N SER A 243 -11.70 27.08 -51.59
CA SER A 243 -11.96 26.63 -52.95
C SER A 243 -12.79 25.37 -52.87
N GLY A 244 -14.04 25.49 -53.31
CA GLY A 244 -15.02 24.41 -53.31
C GLY A 244 -14.59 23.27 -54.21
N GLU A 245 -14.70 22.07 -53.67
CA GLU A 245 -15.14 20.83 -54.33
C GLU A 245 -15.16 19.77 -53.22
N GLU A 246 -16.37 19.32 -52.85
CA GLU A 246 -16.57 18.19 -51.94
C GLU A 246 -16.14 16.88 -52.61
N PRO A 247 -15.27 16.06 -51.98
CA PRO A 247 -15.23 14.64 -52.27
C PRO A 247 -16.08 13.92 -51.22
N ALA A 248 -17.19 13.35 -51.69
CA ALA A 248 -18.11 12.50 -50.96
C ALA A 248 -17.46 11.18 -50.49
N HIS A 249 -16.60 11.22 -49.48
CA HIS A 249 -16.21 10.05 -48.68
C HIS A 249 -15.87 10.48 -47.24
N LEU A 250 -16.82 11.12 -46.55
CA LEU A 250 -16.78 11.24 -45.09
C LEU A 250 -17.07 9.86 -44.49
N ALA A 251 -16.06 8.99 -44.47
CA ALA A 251 -16.05 7.83 -43.60
C ALA A 251 -16.38 8.33 -42.19
N THR A 252 -17.51 7.86 -41.65
CA THR A 252 -18.08 8.20 -40.34
C THR A 252 -16.96 8.27 -39.31
N ARG A 253 -16.45 9.48 -39.07
CA ARG A 253 -15.36 9.71 -38.11
C ARG A 253 -15.92 9.33 -36.74
N PRO A 254 -15.40 8.31 -36.05
CA PRO A 254 -15.92 7.96 -34.74
C PRO A 254 -15.75 9.16 -33.83
N VAL A 255 -16.88 9.66 -33.31
CA VAL A 255 -16.89 10.76 -32.35
C VAL A 255 -16.03 10.32 -31.17
N PRO A 256 -14.96 11.06 -30.81
CA PRO A 256 -14.08 10.66 -29.73
C PRO A 256 -14.91 10.65 -28.44
N GLN A 257 -15.14 9.46 -27.90
CA GLN A 257 -15.84 9.28 -26.64
C GLN A 257 -15.01 9.93 -25.52
N VAL A 258 -15.56 10.95 -24.88
CA VAL A 258 -14.91 11.63 -23.76
C VAL A 258 -15.31 10.94 -22.47
N LEU A 259 -14.32 10.66 -21.63
CA LEU A 259 -14.52 10.02 -20.33
C LEU A 259 -14.26 11.06 -19.24
N ILE A 260 -15.10 11.08 -18.20
CA ILE A 260 -14.96 12.01 -17.08
C ILE A 260 -14.31 11.26 -15.91
N SER A 261 -13.19 11.80 -15.42
CA SER A 261 -12.50 11.32 -14.24
C SER A 261 -12.60 12.38 -13.14
N PRO A 262 -12.89 12.00 -11.89
CA PRO A 262 -12.96 12.96 -10.79
C PRO A 262 -11.58 13.55 -10.46
N GLU A 263 -10.51 12.89 -10.91
CA GLU A 263 -9.15 13.20 -10.51
C GLU A 263 -8.41 13.91 -11.63
N VAL A 264 -7.92 15.12 -11.34
CA VAL A 264 -7.22 15.93 -12.33
C VAL A 264 -5.71 15.66 -12.28
N PRO A 265 -5.14 14.96 -13.28
CA PRO A 265 -3.69 14.78 -13.35
C PRO A 265 -3.01 16.11 -13.64
N TYR A 266 -1.86 16.34 -13.01
CA TYR A 266 -1.03 17.52 -13.27
C TYR A 266 0.21 17.20 -14.12
N GLN A 267 0.64 15.93 -14.14
CA GLN A 267 1.66 15.42 -15.06
C GLN A 267 1.66 13.88 -15.09
N THR A 268 2.36 13.30 -16.05
CA THR A 268 2.67 11.86 -16.07
C THR A 268 3.94 11.56 -15.27
N LEU A 269 4.12 10.30 -14.90
CA LEU A 269 5.36 9.85 -14.27
C LEU A 269 6.56 10.05 -15.20
N ALA A 270 6.39 9.87 -16.51
CA ALA A 270 7.42 10.17 -17.51
C ALA A 270 7.88 11.64 -17.43
N GLY A 271 6.92 12.58 -17.39
CA GLY A 271 7.20 14.01 -17.22
C GLY A 271 7.93 14.30 -15.91
N PHE A 272 7.45 13.72 -14.81
CA PHE A 272 8.09 13.84 -13.49
C PHE A 272 9.54 13.35 -13.48
N VAL A 273 9.80 12.15 -14.01
CA VAL A 273 11.15 11.58 -14.09
C VAL A 273 12.08 12.45 -14.93
N LYS A 274 11.58 13.06 -16.02
CA LYS A 274 12.38 13.97 -16.84
C LYS A 274 12.79 15.23 -16.08
N GLU A 275 11.86 15.84 -15.34
CA GLU A 275 12.06 17.09 -14.60
C GLU A 275 12.89 16.91 -13.33
N SER A 276 12.75 15.75 -12.67
CA SER A 276 13.37 15.46 -11.36
C SER A 276 14.84 15.05 -11.41
N ARG A 277 15.48 15.01 -12.60
CA ARG A 277 16.91 14.69 -12.74
C ARG A 277 17.83 15.58 -11.89
N GLY A 278 17.51 16.87 -11.80
CA GLY A 278 18.25 17.80 -10.94
C GLY A 278 18.09 17.46 -9.46
N LEU A 279 16.88 17.09 -9.04
CA LEU A 279 16.53 16.74 -7.66
C LEU A 279 17.17 15.43 -7.21
N HIS A 280 17.23 14.42 -8.08
CA HIS A 280 17.92 13.15 -7.78
C HIS A 280 19.42 13.38 -7.57
N ARG A 281 20.04 14.32 -8.31
CA ARG A 281 21.45 14.68 -8.12
C ARG A 281 21.71 15.44 -6.83
N THR A 282 20.85 16.39 -6.46
CA THR A 282 21.05 17.23 -5.27
C THR A 282 20.61 16.54 -3.97
N SER A 283 19.61 15.66 -4.04
CA SER A 283 18.99 15.05 -2.85
C SER A 283 18.60 13.58 -3.08
N PRO A 284 19.56 12.69 -3.40
CA PRO A 284 19.26 11.34 -3.86
C PRO A 284 18.43 10.52 -2.86
N GLY A 285 18.70 10.66 -1.56
CA GLY A 285 17.93 9.95 -0.53
C GLY A 285 16.45 10.32 -0.48
N HIS A 286 16.11 11.60 -0.67
CA HIS A 286 14.72 12.03 -0.68
C HIS A 286 14.02 11.59 -1.96
N TYR A 287 14.69 11.75 -3.10
CA TYR A 287 14.17 11.32 -4.39
C TYR A 287 13.91 9.81 -4.43
N GLU A 288 14.89 9.00 -4.01
CA GLU A 288 14.75 7.54 -4.04
C GLU A 288 13.73 7.02 -3.02
N ARG A 289 13.51 7.74 -1.90
CA ARG A 289 12.39 7.46 -1.00
C ARG A 289 11.06 7.69 -1.71
N LEU A 290 10.91 8.82 -2.41
CA LEU A 290 9.73 9.11 -3.20
C LEU A 290 9.52 8.08 -4.32
N ALA A 291 10.59 7.67 -5.00
CA ALA A 291 10.56 6.58 -5.96
C ALA A 291 10.00 5.27 -5.35
N CYS A 292 10.47 4.89 -4.15
CA CYS A 292 9.93 3.73 -3.43
C CYS A 292 8.43 3.86 -3.16
N LEU A 293 7.96 5.05 -2.76
CA LEU A 293 6.53 5.31 -2.49
C LEU A 293 5.67 5.26 -3.77
N LEU A 294 6.18 5.77 -4.89
CA LEU A 294 5.50 5.70 -6.19
C LEU A 294 5.42 4.26 -6.70
N LEU A 295 6.52 3.52 -6.62
CA LEU A 295 6.56 2.09 -6.98
C LEU A 295 5.62 1.26 -6.09
N LEU A 296 5.54 1.59 -4.80
CA LEU A 296 4.62 0.91 -3.88
C LEU A 296 3.16 1.09 -4.30
N GLN A 297 2.77 2.31 -4.71
CA GLN A 297 1.43 2.58 -5.25
C GLN A 297 1.16 1.77 -6.54
N VAL A 298 2.16 1.66 -7.43
CA VAL A 298 2.06 0.82 -8.63
C VAL A 298 1.81 -0.65 -8.25
N CYS A 299 2.59 -1.22 -7.33
CA CYS A 299 2.41 -2.61 -6.90
C CYS A 299 1.03 -2.85 -6.30
N LEU A 300 0.54 -1.94 -5.44
CA LEU A 300 -0.81 -2.02 -4.86
C LEU A 300 -1.90 -1.97 -5.94
N GLY A 301 -1.76 -1.06 -6.92
CA GLY A 301 -2.69 -0.98 -8.05
C GLY A 301 -2.72 -2.26 -8.88
N LEU A 302 -1.55 -2.85 -9.18
CA LEU A 302 -1.46 -4.09 -9.96
C LEU A 302 -2.04 -5.29 -9.23
N GLU A 303 -1.80 -5.42 -7.92
CA GLU A 303 -2.43 -6.47 -7.11
C GLU A 303 -3.96 -6.37 -7.18
N HIS A 304 -4.51 -5.16 -7.08
CA HIS A 304 -5.95 -4.92 -7.21
C HIS A 304 -6.50 -5.32 -8.58
N LEU A 305 -5.79 -4.96 -9.67
CA LEU A 305 -6.21 -5.34 -11.03
C LEU A 305 -6.23 -6.85 -11.24
N ARG A 306 -5.26 -7.58 -10.66
CA ARG A 306 -5.23 -9.04 -10.73
C ARG A 306 -6.40 -9.68 -10.00
N VAL A 307 -6.74 -9.18 -8.81
CA VAL A 307 -7.92 -9.67 -8.06
C VAL A 307 -9.21 -9.50 -8.86
N GLN A 308 -9.32 -8.41 -9.62
CA GLN A 308 -10.48 -8.13 -10.47
C GLN A 308 -10.47 -8.86 -11.81
N ASN A 309 -9.50 -9.75 -12.07
CA ASN A 309 -9.30 -10.45 -13.36
C ASN A 309 -9.28 -9.50 -14.56
N VAL A 310 -8.88 -8.25 -14.34
CA VAL A 310 -8.70 -7.28 -15.42
C VAL A 310 -7.33 -7.53 -16.04
N GLY A 311 -7.28 -7.52 -17.37
CA GLY A 311 -6.04 -7.72 -18.11
C GLY A 311 -4.97 -6.71 -17.70
N GLN A 312 -3.70 -7.03 -17.99
CA GLN A 312 -2.53 -6.26 -17.59
C GLN A 312 -2.70 -4.75 -17.84
N GLY A 313 -2.33 -3.95 -16.84
CA GLY A 313 -2.21 -2.50 -16.99
C GLY A 313 -1.00 -2.20 -17.88
N ASP A 314 -1.12 -1.23 -18.78
CA ASP A 314 0.02 -0.80 -19.58
C ASP A 314 0.94 0.09 -18.73
N LEU A 315 1.91 -0.56 -18.09
CA LEU A 315 2.86 0.00 -17.12
C LEU A 315 3.99 0.79 -17.78
N CYS A 316 3.63 1.67 -18.71
CA CYS A 316 4.53 2.70 -19.21
C CYS A 316 4.45 3.94 -18.30
N PRO A 317 5.58 4.59 -17.92
CA PRO A 317 5.58 5.86 -17.18
C PRO A 317 4.70 6.96 -17.82
N GLU A 318 4.49 6.90 -19.13
CA GLU A 318 3.62 7.80 -19.90
C GLU A 318 2.12 7.58 -19.59
N ASN A 319 1.75 6.40 -19.09
CA ASN A 319 0.39 6.00 -18.72
C ASN A 319 0.18 5.92 -17.19
N LEU A 320 1.15 6.39 -16.42
CA LEU A 320 1.03 6.55 -14.98
C LEU A 320 0.83 8.04 -14.68
N LEU A 321 -0.34 8.38 -14.15
CA LEU A 321 -0.73 9.76 -13.88
C LEU A 321 -0.40 10.16 -12.45
N LEU A 322 0.06 11.39 -12.26
CA LEU A 322 0.24 11.96 -10.93
C LEU A 322 -0.87 12.98 -10.64
N VAL A 323 -1.54 12.80 -9.50
CA VAL A 323 -2.63 13.65 -9.01
C VAL A 323 -2.27 14.19 -7.62
N ARG A 324 -2.70 15.42 -7.32
CA ARG A 324 -2.51 16.01 -5.99
C ARG A 324 -3.45 15.36 -4.98
N CYS A 325 -2.94 15.04 -3.79
CA CYS A 325 -3.79 14.57 -2.70
C CYS A 325 -4.69 15.72 -2.19
N PRO A 326 -5.99 15.48 -1.94
CA PRO A 326 -6.90 16.49 -1.37
C PRO A 326 -6.49 16.96 0.03
N CYS A 327 -5.76 16.13 0.77
CA CYS A 327 -5.56 16.21 2.22
C CYS A 327 -4.28 16.93 2.64
N LEU A 328 -3.76 17.90 1.87
CA LEU A 328 -2.59 18.68 2.30
C LEU A 328 -3.02 19.99 2.98
N PRO A 329 -3.13 20.05 4.32
CA PRO A 329 -3.29 21.31 5.02
C PRO A 329 -2.01 22.14 4.85
N ARG A 330 -2.21 23.42 4.53
CA ARG A 330 -1.20 24.45 4.25
C ARG A 330 -0.18 24.68 5.38
N GLY A 331 -0.33 24.02 6.54
CA GLY A 331 0.45 24.24 7.77
C GLY A 331 1.72 23.39 7.94
N GLN A 332 1.87 22.23 7.29
CA GLN A 332 3.11 21.42 7.36
C GLN A 332 4.10 21.70 6.20
N GLN A 333 3.90 22.81 5.51
CA GLN A 333 4.53 23.13 4.22
C GLN A 333 5.95 23.75 4.34
N GLY A 334 6.64 23.57 5.47
CA GLY A 334 7.84 24.35 5.79
C GLY A 334 9.15 23.93 5.11
N LYS A 335 9.34 22.62 4.79
CA LYS A 335 10.63 22.11 4.25
C LYS A 335 10.55 21.12 3.09
N GLU A 336 9.51 20.28 3.00
CA GLU A 336 9.42 19.25 1.94
C GLU A 336 8.65 19.74 0.68
N ALA A 337 7.66 20.61 0.87
CA ALA A 337 6.98 21.27 -0.24
C ALA A 337 7.87 22.30 -0.95
N SER A 338 8.79 22.95 -0.22
CA SER A 338 9.79 23.86 -0.79
C SER A 338 10.86 23.16 -1.62
N LEU A 339 11.01 21.83 -1.46
CA LEU A 339 11.87 20.98 -2.30
C LEU A 339 11.11 20.27 -3.42
N GLY A 340 9.80 20.50 -3.57
CA GLY A 340 8.97 19.84 -4.58
C GLY A 340 8.78 18.33 -4.36
N LEU A 341 8.98 17.83 -3.13
CA LEU A 341 9.02 16.40 -2.78
C LEU A 341 7.71 15.87 -2.18
N SER A 342 6.61 16.61 -2.27
CA SER A 342 5.31 16.14 -1.76
C SER A 342 4.88 14.87 -2.49
N LEU A 343 4.58 13.80 -1.76
CA LEU A 343 4.12 12.52 -2.34
C LEU A 343 2.80 12.73 -3.12
N PRO A 344 2.78 12.54 -4.45
CA PRO A 344 1.54 12.56 -5.19
C PRO A 344 0.86 11.19 -5.16
N ARG A 345 -0.45 11.21 -5.44
CA ARG A 345 -1.20 9.99 -5.71
C ARG A 345 -0.96 9.57 -7.15
N LEU A 346 -0.50 8.34 -7.35
CA LEU A 346 -0.22 7.76 -8.66
C LEU A 346 -1.40 6.92 -9.12
N LEU A 347 -1.88 7.14 -10.34
CA LEU A 347 -2.99 6.40 -10.94
C LEU A 347 -2.56 5.66 -12.20
N ILE A 348 -2.93 4.38 -12.28
CA ILE A 348 -2.86 3.59 -13.52
C ILE A 348 -4.08 3.95 -14.37
N SER A 349 -3.87 4.55 -15.55
CA SER A 349 -4.96 5.07 -16.40
C SER A 349 -5.36 4.16 -17.56
N SER A 350 -4.44 3.30 -18.00
CA SER A 350 -4.56 2.56 -19.25
C SER A 350 -4.60 1.06 -18.98
N PHE A 351 -5.77 0.45 -19.16
CA PHE A 351 -5.99 -0.99 -19.06
C PHE A 351 -6.22 -1.55 -20.47
N PHE A 352 -5.14 -1.69 -21.24
CA PHE A 352 -5.25 -2.31 -22.56
C PHE A 352 -5.37 -3.82 -22.37
N LYS A 353 -6.57 -4.38 -22.62
CA LYS A 353 -6.61 -5.77 -23.09
C LYS A 353 -5.98 -5.77 -24.47
N VAL A 354 -4.79 -6.35 -24.62
CA VAL A 354 -4.31 -6.77 -25.94
C VAL A 354 -5.32 -7.80 -26.45
N LYS A 355 -6.40 -7.34 -27.09
CA LYS A 355 -7.11 -8.19 -28.04
C LYS A 355 -6.11 -8.40 -29.15
N ASP A 356 -5.66 -9.64 -29.29
CA ASP A 356 -4.91 -10.13 -30.44
C ASP A 356 -5.47 -9.52 -31.73
N LYS A 357 -4.82 -8.44 -32.18
CA LYS A 357 -4.85 -7.99 -33.55
C LYS A 357 -3.40 -7.93 -33.95
N ARG A 358 -2.89 -9.09 -34.39
CA ARG A 358 -1.76 -9.17 -35.31
C ARG A 358 -1.98 -8.10 -36.37
N ARG A 359 -1.27 -6.98 -36.24
CA ARG A 359 -1.01 -6.10 -37.37
C ARG A 359 0.28 -6.63 -37.99
N PRO A 360 0.27 -7.14 -39.21
CA PRO A 360 1.49 -7.53 -39.89
C PRO A 360 2.23 -6.24 -40.24
N CYS A 361 3.20 -5.84 -39.42
CA CYS A 361 4.24 -4.95 -39.91
C CYS A 361 5.16 -5.79 -40.80
N SER A 362 4.82 -5.77 -42.09
CA SER A 362 5.73 -6.08 -43.18
C SER A 362 6.93 -5.13 -43.10
N THR A 363 8.08 -5.64 -42.64
CA THR A 363 9.33 -5.68 -43.43
C THR A 363 10.34 -6.62 -42.76
N SER A 364 10.39 -7.85 -43.29
CA SER A 364 11.57 -8.70 -43.50
C SER A 364 12.72 -8.72 -42.46
N LEU A 365 12.65 -9.65 -41.51
CA LEU A 365 13.62 -10.75 -41.39
C LEU A 365 13.00 -11.84 -40.51
N GLY A 366 12.29 -12.77 -41.14
CA GLY A 366 11.61 -13.86 -40.46
C GLY A 366 12.53 -15.04 -40.18
N GLN A 367 12.30 -15.68 -39.03
CA GLN A 367 12.21 -17.12 -38.75
C GLN A 367 12.41 -17.30 -37.22
N ASP A 368 11.62 -18.02 -36.43
CA ASP A 368 10.46 -18.88 -36.67
C ASP A 368 9.88 -19.18 -35.25
N TRP A 369 8.65 -18.73 -34.92
CA TRP A 369 7.99 -19.04 -33.63
C TRP A 369 6.58 -19.63 -33.82
N THR A 370 6.32 -20.23 -34.97
CA THR A 370 5.02 -20.88 -35.22
C THR A 370 5.16 -22.38 -35.27
N LYS A 371 5.17 -23.01 -34.09
CA LYS A 371 4.55 -24.33 -33.87
C LYS A 371 4.09 -24.48 -32.43
N GLY A 372 2.77 -24.31 -32.27
CA GLY A 372 1.94 -24.93 -31.24
C GLY A 372 2.26 -24.59 -29.78
N VAL A 373 1.47 -23.67 -29.20
CA VAL A 373 0.71 -23.84 -27.95
C VAL A 373 -0.02 -22.53 -27.70
N THR A 374 -1.32 -22.63 -27.44
CA THR A 374 -2.21 -21.58 -26.97
C THR A 374 -1.58 -20.86 -25.77
N ALA A 375 -0.97 -19.69 -25.98
CA ALA A 375 -0.24 -18.98 -24.92
C ALA A 375 -1.24 -18.28 -23.97
N PRO A 376 -1.25 -18.58 -22.66
CA PRO A 376 -1.98 -17.77 -21.70
C PRO A 376 -1.32 -16.37 -21.61
N PRO A 377 -2.03 -15.31 -21.24
CA PRO A 377 -1.41 -14.02 -20.98
C PRO A 377 -0.37 -14.21 -19.87
N SER A 378 0.92 -14.06 -20.17
CA SER A 378 1.97 -14.47 -19.23
C SER A 378 2.02 -13.50 -18.05
N PRO A 379 1.83 -13.96 -16.79
CA PRO A 379 1.89 -13.11 -15.59
C PRO A 379 3.20 -12.30 -15.50
N VAL A 380 4.30 -12.82 -16.06
CA VAL A 380 5.67 -12.27 -16.09
C VAL A 380 5.80 -10.84 -16.67
N ALA A 381 4.80 -10.32 -17.38
CA ALA A 381 4.91 -8.99 -17.99
C ALA A 381 4.82 -7.85 -16.96
N ASP A 382 4.01 -7.98 -15.90
CA ASP A 382 3.88 -6.94 -14.87
C ASP A 382 5.19 -6.80 -14.08
N GLU A 383 5.77 -7.93 -13.65
CA GLU A 383 7.05 -7.99 -12.95
C GLU A 383 8.17 -7.36 -13.79
N LEU A 384 8.26 -7.73 -15.08
CA LEU A 384 9.22 -7.17 -16.01
C LEU A 384 9.06 -5.65 -16.13
N ASN A 385 7.82 -5.17 -16.29
CA ASN A 385 7.53 -3.76 -16.43
C ASN A 385 7.88 -2.97 -15.16
N VAL A 386 7.57 -3.48 -13.98
CA VAL A 386 7.99 -2.86 -12.70
C VAL A 386 9.51 -2.86 -12.58
N GLY A 387 10.19 -3.94 -12.98
CA GLY A 387 11.64 -4.01 -13.03
C GLY A 387 12.26 -2.93 -13.92
N MET A 388 11.74 -2.75 -15.14
CA MET A 388 12.17 -1.68 -16.05
C MET A 388 11.81 -0.28 -15.51
N LEU A 389 10.66 -0.14 -14.86
CA LEU A 389 10.21 1.12 -14.27
C LEU A 389 11.18 1.62 -13.19
N ILE A 390 11.76 0.72 -12.38
CA ILE A 390 12.78 1.07 -11.38
C ILE A 390 13.97 1.77 -12.06
N TYR A 391 14.49 1.23 -13.15
CA TYR A 391 15.61 1.84 -13.90
C TYR A 391 15.23 3.24 -14.42
N ARG A 392 14.05 3.36 -15.04
CA ARG A 392 13.58 4.63 -15.60
C ARG A 392 13.43 5.71 -14.52
N ILE A 393 12.80 5.38 -13.38
CA ILE A 393 12.65 6.32 -12.26
C ILE A 393 14.02 6.71 -11.71
N LEU A 394 14.98 5.79 -11.62
CA LEU A 394 16.34 6.10 -11.15
C LEU A 394 17.24 6.77 -12.20
N HIS A 395 16.67 7.23 -13.32
CA HIS A 395 17.38 7.88 -14.42
C HIS A 395 18.48 7.03 -15.05
N VAL A 396 18.33 5.71 -15.03
CA VAL A 396 19.22 4.76 -15.69
C VAL A 396 18.52 4.22 -16.94
N ASP A 397 19.15 4.40 -18.10
CA ASP A 397 18.60 3.92 -19.35
C ASP A 397 18.64 2.38 -19.42
N ILE A 398 17.49 1.77 -19.68
CA ILE A 398 17.35 0.33 -19.90
C ILE A 398 16.61 0.08 -21.21
N SER A 399 17.16 -0.79 -22.05
CA SER A 399 16.46 -1.28 -23.24
C SER A 399 15.73 -2.58 -22.93
N LEU A 400 14.63 -2.85 -23.63
CA LEU A 400 13.90 -4.12 -23.53
C LEU A 400 14.82 -5.32 -23.85
N GLU A 401 15.72 -5.16 -24.83
CA GLU A 401 16.71 -6.17 -25.19
C GLU A 401 17.66 -6.51 -24.02
N ASN A 402 18.06 -5.51 -23.23
CA ASN A 402 18.90 -5.70 -22.05
C ASN A 402 18.11 -6.32 -20.90
N ALA A 403 16.85 -5.90 -20.68
CA ALA A 403 15.97 -6.45 -19.66
C ALA A 403 15.65 -7.94 -19.89
N LEU A 404 15.45 -8.33 -21.15
CA LEU A 404 15.22 -9.72 -21.57
C LEU A 404 16.52 -10.52 -21.76
N GLY A 405 17.68 -9.85 -21.70
CA GLY A 405 18.99 -10.49 -21.77
C GLY A 405 19.42 -10.96 -23.15
N PHE A 406 18.87 -10.38 -24.23
CA PHE A 406 19.14 -10.79 -25.61
C PHE A 406 20.51 -10.36 -26.16
N ARG A 407 21.05 -9.20 -25.74
CA ARG A 407 22.36 -8.70 -26.23
C ARG A 407 23.48 -8.74 -25.21
N SER A 408 23.20 -8.39 -23.96
CA SER A 408 24.18 -8.36 -22.88
C SER A 408 23.67 -9.18 -21.71
N ASN A 409 24.53 -10.03 -21.16
CA ASN A 409 24.18 -10.83 -19.99
C ASN A 409 24.16 -10.04 -18.68
N ARG A 410 24.39 -8.73 -18.73
CA ARG A 410 24.48 -7.86 -17.56
C ARG A 410 23.46 -6.74 -17.67
N LEU A 411 22.61 -6.63 -16.65
CA LEU A 411 21.76 -5.45 -16.46
C LEU A 411 22.64 -4.22 -16.18
N PRO A 412 22.22 -3.01 -16.59
CA PRO A 412 22.93 -1.78 -16.24
C PRO A 412 23.10 -1.66 -14.73
N GLU A 413 24.20 -1.09 -14.27
CA GLU A 413 24.40 -0.90 -12.83
C GLU A 413 23.65 0.34 -12.35
N ILE A 414 22.79 0.16 -11.34
CA ILE A 414 22.15 1.27 -10.63
C ILE A 414 23.18 1.88 -9.66
N PRO A 415 23.53 3.18 -9.77
CA PRO A 415 24.48 3.84 -8.88
C PRO A 415 24.03 3.80 -7.41
N SER A 416 24.96 3.66 -6.46
CA SER A 416 24.64 3.70 -5.03
C SER A 416 24.70 5.14 -4.52
N LEU A 417 23.58 5.85 -4.58
CA LEU A 417 23.49 7.27 -4.21
C LEU A 417 22.81 7.48 -2.86
N SER A 418 22.08 6.48 -2.34
CA SER A 418 21.35 6.56 -1.08
C SER A 418 21.20 5.19 -0.41
N ILE A 419 20.61 5.19 0.79
CA ILE A 419 20.24 3.98 1.54
C ILE A 419 19.24 3.08 0.77
N TYR A 420 18.51 3.63 -0.20
CA TYR A 420 17.52 2.90 -0.98
C TYR A 420 18.11 2.26 -2.24
N SER A 421 19.22 2.81 -2.78
CA SER A 421 19.74 2.40 -4.10
C SER A 421 20.10 0.92 -4.16
N THR A 422 20.75 0.40 -3.11
CA THR A 422 21.14 -1.02 -3.05
C THR A 422 19.91 -1.92 -3.00
N GLY A 423 18.87 -1.51 -2.26
CA GLY A 423 17.61 -2.22 -2.17
C GLY A 423 16.82 -2.20 -3.48
N LEU A 424 16.73 -1.04 -4.14
CA LEU A 424 16.08 -0.91 -5.44
C LEU A 424 16.84 -1.66 -6.53
N ARG A 425 18.17 -1.68 -6.48
CA ARG A 425 19.00 -2.52 -7.35
C ARG A 425 18.69 -4.00 -7.16
N ARG A 426 18.67 -4.47 -5.90
CA ARG A 426 18.32 -5.85 -5.58
C ARG A 426 16.92 -6.21 -6.06
N LEU A 427 15.95 -5.35 -5.81
CA LEU A 427 14.57 -5.52 -6.26
C LEU A 427 14.48 -5.63 -7.79
N ALA A 428 15.14 -4.73 -8.52
CA ALA A 428 15.16 -4.76 -9.98
C ALA A 428 15.81 -6.05 -10.52
N MET A 429 16.90 -6.53 -9.91
CA MET A 429 17.52 -7.81 -10.28
C MET A 429 16.60 -9.01 -10.04
N LEU A 430 15.82 -8.99 -8.96
CA LEU A 430 14.87 -10.06 -8.64
C LEU A 430 13.66 -10.06 -9.59
N LEU A 431 13.17 -8.88 -9.98
CA LEU A 431 12.05 -8.75 -10.94
C LEU A 431 12.47 -9.10 -12.37
N LEU A 432 13.66 -8.66 -12.79
CA LEU A 432 14.23 -8.90 -14.12
C LEU A 432 15.01 -10.22 -14.19
N HIS A 433 14.69 -11.19 -13.31
CA HIS A 433 15.37 -12.47 -13.31
C HIS A 433 14.99 -13.29 -14.56
N ARG A 434 15.98 -13.85 -15.25
CA ARG A 434 15.81 -14.59 -16.53
C ARG A 434 14.91 -15.80 -16.42
N ASP A 435 15.05 -16.51 -15.30
CA ASP A 435 14.25 -17.66 -14.95
C ASP A 435 12.95 -17.17 -14.29
N PRO A 436 11.78 -17.35 -14.93
CA PRO A 436 10.49 -16.93 -14.38
C PRO A 436 10.20 -17.60 -13.03
N CYS A 437 10.76 -18.78 -12.76
CA CYS A 437 10.60 -19.47 -11.48
C CYS A 437 11.38 -18.81 -10.33
N LYS A 438 12.38 -17.97 -10.66
CA LYS A 438 13.18 -17.20 -9.70
C LYS A 438 12.82 -15.73 -9.69
N SER A 439 12.05 -15.26 -10.68
CA SER A 439 11.47 -13.92 -10.63
C SER A 439 10.47 -13.83 -9.50
N ILE A 440 10.53 -12.74 -8.75
CA ILE A 440 9.64 -12.52 -7.62
C ILE A 440 8.28 -12.01 -8.09
N SER A 441 7.21 -12.32 -7.37
CA SER A 441 5.89 -11.76 -7.67
C SER A 441 5.81 -10.28 -7.31
N ILE A 442 4.83 -9.57 -7.87
CA ILE A 442 4.56 -8.18 -7.43
C ILE A 442 4.21 -8.07 -5.93
N GLU A 443 3.61 -9.08 -5.31
CA GLU A 443 3.35 -9.06 -3.86
C GLU A 443 4.65 -9.09 -3.03
N GLN A 444 5.63 -9.88 -3.51
CA GLN A 444 6.97 -9.89 -2.93
C GLN A 444 7.69 -8.56 -3.17
N ALA A 445 7.55 -7.97 -4.37
CA ALA A 445 8.08 -6.64 -4.68
C ALA A 445 7.47 -5.55 -3.78
N ARG A 446 6.15 -5.54 -3.59
CA ARG A 446 5.44 -4.68 -2.64
C ARG A 446 6.03 -4.81 -1.24
N SER A 447 6.22 -6.04 -0.77
CA SER A 447 6.74 -6.32 0.56
C SER A 447 8.20 -5.86 0.71
N ILE A 448 9.03 -6.03 -0.32
CA ILE A 448 10.40 -5.49 -0.37
C ILE A 448 10.38 -3.95 -0.28
N LEU A 449 9.54 -3.27 -1.07
CA LEU A 449 9.40 -1.81 -1.02
C LEU A 449 8.94 -1.31 0.35
N GLN A 450 8.00 -2.00 0.99
CA GLN A 450 7.55 -1.68 2.35
C GLN A 450 8.69 -1.85 3.37
N VAL A 451 9.51 -2.90 3.24
CA VAL A 451 10.68 -3.07 4.09
C VAL A 451 11.73 -1.99 3.83
N LEU A 452 11.92 -1.59 2.58
CA LEU A 452 12.79 -0.47 2.21
C LEU A 452 12.28 0.87 2.74
N LEU A 453 10.99 1.06 2.95
CA LEU A 453 10.43 2.32 3.45
C LEU A 453 10.37 2.38 4.98
N TRP A 454 9.88 1.33 5.63
CA TRP A 454 9.58 1.31 7.07
C TRP A 454 10.07 0.05 7.81
N GLY A 455 10.66 -0.91 7.10
CA GLY A 455 11.04 -2.22 7.62
C GLY A 455 12.27 -2.24 8.53
N PRO A 456 12.59 -3.44 9.06
CA PRO A 456 13.82 -3.66 9.78
C PRO A 456 15.02 -3.52 8.82
N ARG A 457 15.98 -2.70 9.24
CA ARG A 457 17.21 -2.43 8.49
C ARG A 457 18.29 -3.45 8.82
N GLN A 458 19.34 -3.51 8.00
CA GLN A 458 20.44 -4.47 8.17
C GLN A 458 21.15 -4.29 9.53
N GLU A 459 21.16 -3.08 10.09
CA GLU A 459 21.76 -2.78 11.39
C GLU A 459 21.08 -3.51 12.56
N LEU A 460 19.78 -3.82 12.44
CA LEU A 460 19.07 -4.63 13.43
C LEU A 460 19.67 -6.05 13.51
N PHE A 461 20.07 -6.60 12.35
CA PHE A 461 20.60 -7.94 12.23
C PHE A 461 22.11 -8.02 12.47
N ALA A 462 22.81 -6.88 12.46
CA ALA A 462 24.21 -6.82 12.85
C ALA A 462 24.41 -7.08 14.36
N ARG A 463 23.42 -6.71 15.19
CA ARG A 463 23.47 -6.85 16.65
C ARG A 463 22.74 -8.07 17.18
N SER A 464 21.73 -8.55 16.46
CA SER A 464 20.84 -9.62 16.90
C SER A 464 20.66 -10.67 15.82
N LYS A 465 20.64 -11.95 16.20
CA LYS A 465 20.32 -13.03 15.26
C LYS A 465 18.93 -12.81 14.68
N LYS A 466 18.80 -12.94 13.36
CA LYS A 466 17.52 -12.87 12.66
C LYS A 466 16.66 -14.08 13.05
N THR A 467 15.75 -13.89 14.00
CA THR A 467 14.78 -14.91 14.46
C THR A 467 13.34 -14.42 14.26
N LEU A 468 12.40 -15.36 14.15
CA LEU A 468 10.97 -15.02 14.05
C LEU A 468 10.48 -14.24 15.28
N THR A 469 10.97 -14.59 16.47
CA THR A 469 10.63 -13.89 17.73
C THR A 469 11.07 -12.42 17.70
N LEU A 470 12.30 -12.13 17.25
CA LEU A 470 12.79 -10.77 17.12
C LEU A 470 11.92 -9.94 16.16
N LEU A 471 11.58 -10.52 15.00
CA LEU A 471 10.76 -9.86 14.00
C LEU A 471 9.33 -9.63 14.49
N ARG A 472 8.75 -10.59 15.23
CA ARG A 472 7.44 -10.44 15.86
C ARG A 472 7.43 -9.24 16.83
N SER A 473 8.39 -9.21 17.76
CA SER A 473 8.51 -8.09 18.70
C SER A 473 8.73 -6.75 17.99
N TRP A 474 9.52 -6.73 16.91
CA TRP A 474 9.73 -5.53 16.11
C TRP A 474 8.42 -5.01 15.48
N VAL A 475 7.59 -5.90 14.91
CA VAL A 475 6.29 -5.52 14.33
C VAL A 475 5.36 -4.97 15.39
N GLU A 476 5.26 -5.65 16.53
CA GLU A 476 4.38 -5.24 17.64
C GLU A 476 4.76 -3.83 18.15
N VAL A 477 6.05 -3.56 18.35
CA VAL A 477 6.53 -2.22 18.74
C VAL A 477 6.21 -1.19 17.67
N LYS A 478 6.42 -1.50 16.38
CA LYS A 478 6.12 -0.56 15.29
C LYS A 478 4.64 -0.25 15.17
N ARG A 479 3.75 -1.23 15.35
CA ARG A 479 2.30 -1.01 15.40
C ARG A 479 1.90 -0.09 16.54
N ALA A 480 2.44 -0.32 17.73
CA ALA A 480 2.19 0.52 18.90
C ALA A 480 2.64 1.98 18.66
N LEU A 481 3.85 2.18 18.16
CA LEU A 481 4.39 3.51 17.85
C LEU A 481 3.58 4.24 16.77
N LEU A 482 3.13 3.52 15.75
CA LEU A 482 2.30 4.09 14.68
C LEU A 482 0.95 4.58 15.23
N LEU A 483 0.30 3.77 16.07
CA LEU A 483 -0.98 4.14 16.70
C LEU A 483 -0.81 5.32 17.67
N LEU A 484 0.29 5.37 18.42
CA LEU A 484 0.60 6.49 19.30
C LEU A 484 0.81 7.79 18.49
N LYS A 485 1.57 7.71 17.39
CA LYS A 485 1.76 8.85 16.46
C LYS A 485 0.42 9.38 15.96
N PHE A 486 -0.51 8.48 15.58
CA PHE A 486 -1.85 8.92 15.20
C PHE A 486 -2.55 9.61 16.37
N ALA A 487 -2.61 9.00 17.56
CA ALA A 487 -3.27 9.60 18.71
C ALA A 487 -2.76 11.02 19.02
N GLU A 488 -1.45 11.25 18.92
CA GLU A 488 -0.83 12.58 19.06
C GLU A 488 -1.23 13.54 17.94
N ASN A 489 -1.18 13.09 16.69
CA ASN A 489 -1.54 13.90 15.53
C ASN A 489 -3.02 14.32 15.51
N TRP A 490 -3.92 13.42 15.94
CA TRP A 490 -5.37 13.69 16.03
C TRP A 490 -5.74 14.59 17.21
N ALA A 491 -4.91 14.64 18.27
CA ALA A 491 -5.06 15.59 19.37
C ALA A 491 -4.64 17.02 18.98
N GLY A 492 -3.78 17.17 17.96
CA GLY A 492 -3.43 18.45 17.36
C GLY A 492 -4.53 18.97 16.42
N ALA A 493 -4.78 20.28 16.44
CA ALA A 493 -5.78 20.89 15.56
C ALA A 493 -5.37 20.76 14.07
N GLY A 494 -6.13 19.98 13.29
CA GLY A 494 -6.19 20.10 11.83
C GLY A 494 -5.28 19.19 11.00
N ALA A 495 -4.69 18.12 11.54
CA ALA A 495 -3.89 17.18 10.75
C ALA A 495 -4.81 16.15 10.04
N SER A 496 -5.14 16.38 8.77
CA SER A 496 -5.68 15.31 7.94
C SER A 496 -4.58 14.30 7.63
N PRO A 497 -4.87 12.98 7.70
CA PRO A 497 -3.90 11.94 7.46
C PRO A 497 -3.36 12.00 6.03
N SER A 498 -2.05 11.78 5.89
CA SER A 498 -1.34 11.82 4.61
C SER A 498 -1.46 10.50 3.84
N LEU A 499 -1.18 10.54 2.54
CA LEU A 499 -1.11 9.34 1.70
C LEU A 499 -0.01 8.37 2.18
N GLU A 500 1.12 8.89 2.67
CA GLU A 500 2.20 8.05 3.21
C GLU A 500 1.73 7.30 4.47
N GLU A 501 0.97 7.97 5.34
CA GLU A 501 0.40 7.35 6.53
C GLU A 501 -0.58 6.22 6.19
N TRP A 502 -1.40 6.40 5.14
CA TRP A 502 -2.23 5.31 4.61
C TRP A 502 -1.39 4.12 4.11
N LEU A 503 -0.35 4.37 3.30
CA LEU A 503 0.54 3.31 2.79
C LEU A 503 1.24 2.56 3.94
N CYS A 504 1.65 3.29 4.98
CA CYS A 504 2.26 2.73 6.18
C CYS A 504 1.27 1.88 6.99
N CYS A 505 0.02 2.35 7.15
CA CYS A 505 -1.06 1.57 7.77
C CYS A 505 -1.32 0.27 7.00
N GLN A 506 -1.41 0.34 5.66
CA GLN A 506 -1.62 -0.84 4.82
C GLN A 506 -0.51 -1.88 5.00
N TYR A 507 0.73 -1.45 5.19
CA TYR A 507 1.82 -2.35 5.53
C TYR A 507 1.65 -3.00 6.91
N PHE A 508 1.50 -2.20 7.97
CA PHE A 508 1.48 -2.72 9.34
C PHE A 508 0.19 -3.46 9.71
N LYS A 509 -0.90 -3.25 8.95
CA LYS A 509 -2.13 -4.02 9.07
C LYS A 509 -1.88 -5.51 8.77
N ASP A 510 -1.17 -5.82 7.69
CA ASP A 510 -1.08 -7.18 7.14
C ASP A 510 0.28 -7.87 7.37
N VAL A 511 1.34 -7.13 7.72
CA VAL A 511 2.68 -7.70 7.86
C VAL A 511 2.77 -8.75 8.99
N THR A 512 3.45 -9.86 8.68
CA THR A 512 3.77 -10.92 9.66
C THR A 512 5.28 -11.09 9.80
N GLU A 513 5.72 -11.71 10.89
CA GLU A 513 7.12 -12.07 11.12
C GLU A 513 7.67 -13.01 10.04
N HIS A 514 6.83 -13.87 9.46
CA HIS A 514 7.20 -14.78 8.39
C HIS A 514 7.47 -14.03 7.08
N THR A 515 6.57 -13.11 6.71
CA THR A 515 6.75 -12.24 5.55
C THR A 515 8.03 -11.42 5.69
N LEU A 516 8.27 -10.82 6.87
CA LEU A 516 9.50 -10.09 7.14
C LEU A 516 10.75 -10.96 7.01
N TYR A 517 10.72 -12.18 7.54
CA TYR A 517 11.86 -13.07 7.49
C TYR A 517 12.26 -13.41 6.06
N GLN A 518 11.28 -13.70 5.21
CA GLN A 518 11.45 -14.00 3.79
C GLN A 518 11.96 -12.78 3.02
N VAL A 519 11.31 -11.62 3.19
CA VAL A 519 11.67 -10.38 2.48
C VAL A 519 13.07 -9.92 2.85
N THR A 520 13.41 -9.89 4.15
CA THR A 520 14.75 -9.51 4.61
C THR A 520 15.81 -10.53 4.20
N GLN A 521 15.47 -11.81 4.02
CA GLN A 521 16.36 -12.79 3.42
C GLN A 521 16.65 -12.43 1.96
N ALA A 522 15.62 -12.12 1.17
CA ALA A 522 15.79 -11.79 -0.25
C ALA A 522 16.53 -10.46 -0.46
N LEU A 523 16.31 -9.48 0.43
CA LEU A 523 16.82 -8.12 0.30
C LEU A 523 18.28 -7.97 0.75
N TYR A 524 18.68 -8.65 1.83
CA TYR A 524 20.02 -8.52 2.44
C TYR A 524 20.94 -9.72 2.16
N THR A 525 20.62 -10.51 1.14
CA THR A 525 21.51 -11.53 0.55
C THR A 525 22.27 -10.94 -0.62
#